data_AF-A0A0F7FHL8-F1
#
_entry.id   AF-A0A0F7FHL8-F1
#
_cell.length_a   1.000
_cell.length_b   1.000
_cell.length_c   1.000
_cell.angle_alpha   90.00
_cell.angle_beta   90.00
_cell.angle_gamma   90.00
#
_symmetry.space_group_name_H-M   'P 1'
#
loop_
_entity.id
_entity.type
_entity.pdbx_description
1 polymer ?
#
loop_
_entity_poly.entity_id
_entity_poly.type
_entity_poly.pdbx_seq_one_letter_code
_entity_poly.pdbx_strand_id
1 'polypeptide(L)'
;MEVEAGFERMINEASRDIKNNLLDPQQIRSLGMILLSIGLLKDENYFFVLSNALYSLADAMASFLRVSSMPLSLEYRDRTEKILEDIKNMIAQALIDMSQAVKSHNSCKAMEAAAVLLKLSYKLNNMSENLKNIAIVTPAEE
;
A
#
# COMPACT_ATOMS: atom_id res chain seq x y z
N MET A 1 3.95 -23.57 -8.25
CA MET A 1 5.43 -23.47 -8.39
C MET A 1 6.03 -22.95 -7.10
N GLU A 2 7.31 -23.21 -6.83
CA GLU A 2 8.01 -22.71 -5.62
C GLU A 2 7.93 -21.18 -5.47
N VAL A 3 7.97 -20.45 -6.59
CA VAL A 3 7.82 -18.98 -6.66
C VAL A 3 6.45 -18.49 -6.17
N GLU A 4 5.36 -19.18 -6.52
CA GLU A 4 4.00 -18.81 -6.07
C GLU A 4 3.83 -19.07 -4.57
N ALA A 5 4.35 -20.19 -4.06
CA ALA A 5 4.32 -20.50 -2.64
C ALA A 5 5.20 -19.55 -1.80
N GLY A 6 6.34 -19.12 -2.36
CA GLY A 6 7.17 -18.06 -1.77
C GLY A 6 6.46 -16.72 -1.75
N PHE A 7 5.78 -16.37 -2.85
CA PHE A 7 5.03 -15.14 -2.97
C PHE A 7 3.84 -15.06 -2.00
N GLU A 8 3.04 -16.13 -1.87
CA GLU A 8 1.95 -16.20 -0.88
C GLU A 8 2.47 -15.95 0.55
N ARG A 9 3.61 -16.55 0.90
CA ARG A 9 4.25 -16.36 2.20
C ARG A 9 4.65 -14.90 2.41
N MET A 10 5.30 -14.29 1.42
CA MET A 10 5.73 -12.90 1.50
C MET A 10 4.56 -11.92 1.60
N ILE A 11 3.45 -12.16 0.90
CA ILE A 11 2.25 -11.33 1.05
C ILE A 11 1.68 -11.46 2.47
N ASN A 12 1.60 -12.68 3.00
CA ASN A 12 1.06 -12.92 4.34
C ASN A 12 1.96 -12.28 5.41
N GLU A 13 3.28 -12.35 5.24
CA GLU A 13 4.25 -11.65 6.08
C GLU A 13 4.07 -10.14 6.01
N ALA A 14 4.02 -9.55 4.81
CA ALA A 14 3.78 -8.12 4.64
C ALA A 14 2.43 -7.67 5.23
N SER A 15 1.36 -8.45 5.03
CA SER A 15 0.05 -8.17 5.64
C SER A 15 0.10 -8.20 7.17
N ARG A 16 0.86 -9.14 7.76
CA ARG A 16 1.02 -9.23 9.21
C ARG A 16 1.84 -8.07 9.74
N ASP A 17 2.93 -7.73 9.07
CA ASP A 17 3.85 -6.67 9.48
C ASP A 17 3.15 -5.30 9.44
N ILE A 18 2.34 -5.04 8.42
CA ILE A 18 1.49 -3.84 8.33
C ILE A 18 0.51 -3.73 9.51
N LYS A 19 -0.11 -4.84 9.92
CA LYS A 19 -0.98 -4.87 11.12
C LYS A 19 -0.20 -4.64 12.42
N ASN A 20 1.07 -5.02 12.45
CA ASN A 20 1.96 -4.83 13.59
C ASN A 20 2.72 -3.49 13.55
N ASN A 21 2.17 -2.48 12.86
CA ASN A 21 2.73 -1.13 12.73
C ASN A 21 4.06 -1.02 11.97
N LEU A 22 4.48 -2.06 11.27
CA LEU A 22 5.62 -1.99 10.35
C LEU A 22 5.11 -1.65 8.96
N LEU A 23 4.90 -0.35 8.71
CA LEU A 23 4.59 0.19 7.39
C LEU A 23 5.88 0.45 6.62
N ASP A 24 6.30 -0.52 5.81
CA ASP A 24 7.47 -0.38 4.94
C ASP A 24 7.05 -0.33 3.45
N PRO A 25 7.08 0.86 2.80
CA PRO A 25 6.83 0.98 1.37
C PRO A 25 7.76 0.12 0.50
N GLN A 26 8.99 -0.17 0.95
CA GLN A 26 9.95 -0.96 0.19
C GLN A 26 9.55 -2.45 0.15
N GLN A 27 8.94 -2.98 1.21
CA GLN A 27 8.34 -4.32 1.18
C GLN A 27 7.22 -4.40 0.13
N ILE A 28 6.32 -3.42 0.09
CA ILE A 28 5.23 -3.36 -0.91
C ILE A 28 5.79 -3.28 -2.33
N ARG A 29 6.82 -2.46 -2.54
CA ARG A 29 7.53 -2.36 -3.83
C ARG A 29 8.15 -3.70 -4.24
N SER A 30 8.73 -4.42 -3.30
CA SER A 30 9.34 -5.74 -3.54
C SER A 30 8.31 -6.79 -3.97
N LEU A 31 7.11 -6.77 -3.37
CA LEU A 31 5.99 -7.61 -3.82
C LEU A 31 5.58 -7.29 -5.27
N GLY A 32 5.57 -6.01 -5.64
CA GLY A 32 5.32 -5.57 -7.02
C GLY A 32 6.35 -6.13 -8.02
N MET A 33 7.63 -6.14 -7.66
CA MET A 33 8.70 -6.71 -8.51
C MET A 33 8.55 -8.22 -8.71
N ILE A 34 8.13 -8.94 -7.67
CA ILE A 34 7.89 -10.39 -7.75
C ILE A 34 6.73 -10.67 -8.70
N LEU A 35 5.62 -9.94 -8.59
CA LEU A 35 4.48 -10.08 -9.49
C LEU A 35 4.87 -9.80 -10.94
N LEU A 36 5.67 -8.76 -11.20
CA LEU A 36 6.17 -8.48 -12.53
C LEU A 36 7.00 -9.65 -13.09
N SER A 37 7.85 -10.24 -12.26
CA SER A 37 8.65 -11.41 -12.63
C SER A 37 7.79 -12.63 -12.93
N ILE A 38 6.73 -12.86 -12.14
CA ILE A 38 5.76 -13.93 -12.40
C ILE A 38 5.02 -13.67 -13.72
N GLY A 39 4.59 -12.43 -13.97
CA GLY A 39 3.95 -12.02 -15.22
C GLY A 39 4.80 -12.32 -16.45
N LEU A 40 6.11 -12.04 -16.39
CA LEU A 40 7.05 -12.37 -17.45
C LEU A 40 7.22 -13.88 -17.69
N LEU A 41 7.13 -14.69 -16.63
CA LEU A 41 7.27 -16.15 -16.73
C LEU A 41 5.99 -16.86 -17.18
N LYS A 42 4.83 -16.28 -16.88
CA LYS A 42 3.52 -16.91 -17.08
C LYS A 42 2.75 -16.33 -18.28
N ASP A 43 3.17 -15.17 -18.79
CA ASP A 43 2.46 -14.43 -19.84
C ASP A 43 1.01 -14.07 -19.46
N GLU A 44 0.76 -13.87 -18.16
CA GLU A 44 -0.55 -13.54 -17.61
C GLU A 44 -0.62 -12.05 -17.22
N ASN A 45 -1.39 -11.29 -17.99
CA ASN A 45 -1.45 -9.82 -17.90
C ASN A 45 -1.86 -9.28 -16.52
N TYR A 46 -2.64 -10.03 -15.73
CA TYR A 46 -3.12 -9.54 -14.44
C TYR A 46 -2.01 -9.34 -13.42
N PHE A 47 -0.88 -10.05 -13.55
CA PHE A 47 0.28 -9.87 -12.70
C PHE A 47 0.91 -8.48 -12.87
N PHE A 48 0.94 -7.95 -14.10
CA PHE A 48 1.43 -6.60 -14.38
C PHE A 48 0.53 -5.55 -13.75
N VAL A 49 -0.80 -5.76 -13.78
CA VAL A 49 -1.76 -4.83 -13.16
C VAL A 49 -1.61 -4.82 -11.64
N LEU A 50 -1.51 -5.99 -11.01
CA LEU A 50 -1.26 -6.09 -9.57
C LEU A 50 0.07 -5.44 -9.17
N SER A 51 1.13 -5.67 -9.96
CA SER A 51 2.45 -5.05 -9.77
C SER A 51 2.36 -3.53 -9.76
N ASN A 52 1.68 -2.94 -10.75
CA ASN A 52 1.50 -1.50 -10.86
C ASN A 52 0.66 -0.91 -9.71
N ALA A 53 -0.35 -1.65 -9.26
CA ALA A 53 -1.17 -1.24 -8.13
C ALA A 53 -0.35 -1.18 -6.84
N LEU A 54 0.55 -2.14 -6.62
CA LEU A 54 1.47 -2.13 -5.47
C LEU A 54 2.50 -1.00 -5.56
N TYR A 55 3.08 -0.73 -6.74
CA TYR A 55 3.98 0.43 -6.89
C TYR A 55 3.28 1.75 -6.57
N SER A 56 2.07 1.93 -7.12
CA SER A 56 1.27 3.12 -6.86
C SER A 56 0.97 3.29 -5.36
N LEU A 57 0.67 2.18 -4.67
CA LEU A 57 0.48 2.19 -3.22
C LEU A 57 1.77 2.50 -2.47
N ALA A 58 2.89 1.88 -2.83
CA ALA A 58 4.19 2.10 -2.19
C ALA A 58 4.62 3.57 -2.28
N ASP A 59 4.50 4.18 -3.46
CA ASP A 59 4.86 5.58 -3.67
C ASP A 59 3.95 6.52 -2.86
N ALA A 60 2.64 6.23 -2.82
CA ALA A 60 1.67 7.00 -2.02
C ALA A 60 1.96 6.87 -0.50
N MET A 61 2.26 5.67 -0.03
CA MET A 61 2.64 5.41 1.37
C MET A 61 3.93 6.16 1.75
N ALA A 62 4.96 6.10 0.90
CA ALA A 62 6.22 6.79 1.16
C ALA A 62 6.03 8.31 1.28
N SER A 63 5.23 8.90 0.38
CA SER A 63 4.89 10.32 0.46
C SER A 63 4.11 10.64 1.74
N PHE A 64 3.12 9.83 2.08
CA PHE A 64 2.27 10.03 3.26
C PHE A 64 3.06 9.94 4.57
N LEU A 65 3.86 8.88 4.74
CA LEU A 65 4.66 8.66 5.96
C LEU A 65 5.62 9.82 6.23
N ARG A 66 6.22 10.38 5.16
CA ARG A 66 7.09 11.56 5.25
C ARG A 66 6.36 12.82 5.72
N VAL A 67 5.11 13.01 5.32
CA VAL A 67 4.33 14.19 5.73
C VAL A 67 3.73 13.98 7.12
N SER A 68 3.31 12.76 7.46
CA SER A 68 2.76 12.45 8.79
C SER A 68 3.79 12.53 9.92
N SER A 69 5.08 12.49 9.61
CA SER A 69 6.17 12.68 10.58
C SER A 69 6.54 14.14 10.81
N MET A 70 5.97 15.08 10.04
CA MET A 70 6.16 16.51 10.27
C MET A 70 5.40 16.97 11.53
N PRO A 71 5.83 18.05 12.19
CA PRO A 71 5.13 18.58 13.36
C PRO A 71 3.74 19.09 12.94
N LEU A 72 2.71 18.31 13.25
CA LEU A 72 1.31 18.65 13.09
C LEU A 72 0.75 19.17 14.42
N SER A 73 -0.29 20.00 14.37
CA SER A 73 -1.06 20.35 15.57
C SER A 73 -1.76 19.11 16.16
N LEU A 74 -2.00 19.12 17.48
CA LEU A 74 -2.51 17.95 18.23
C LEU A 74 -3.80 17.36 17.65
N GLU A 75 -4.76 18.22 17.25
CA GLU A 75 -6.03 17.78 16.64
C GLU A 75 -5.80 17.00 15.34
N TYR A 76 -4.84 17.43 14.52
CA TYR A 76 -4.53 16.78 13.25
C TYR A 76 -3.70 15.52 13.44
N ARG A 77 -2.89 15.46 14.50
CA ARG A 77 -2.16 14.25 14.87
C ARG A 77 -3.11 13.10 15.20
N ASP A 78 -4.07 13.32 16.11
CA ASP A 78 -5.02 12.27 16.52
C ASP A 78 -5.87 11.77 15.34
N ARG A 79 -6.31 12.69 14.48
CA ARG A 79 -7.04 12.33 13.25
C ARG A 79 -6.16 11.54 12.28
N THR A 80 -4.89 11.92 12.12
CA THR A 80 -3.95 11.23 11.23
C THR A 80 -3.66 9.83 11.74
N GLU A 81 -3.46 9.64 13.04
CA GLU A 81 -3.23 8.34 13.67
C GLU A 81 -4.42 7.38 13.49
N LYS A 82 -5.67 7.87 13.69
CA LYS A 82 -6.86 7.06 13.45
C LYS A 82 -6.97 6.61 11.99
N ILE A 83 -6.74 7.53 11.05
CA ILE A 83 -6.85 7.18 9.63
C ILE A 83 -5.71 6.26 9.19
N LEU A 84 -4.51 6.43 9.76
CA LEU A 84 -3.39 5.51 9.55
C LEU A 84 -3.79 4.08 9.93
N GLU A 85 -4.47 3.91 11.05
CA GLU A 85 -4.94 2.60 11.52
C GLU A 85 -5.98 1.99 10.57
N ASP A 86 -6.96 2.77 10.11
CA ASP A 86 -7.94 2.31 9.11
C ASP A 86 -7.24 1.89 7.81
N ILE A 87 -6.26 2.67 7.35
CA ILE A 87 -5.52 2.38 6.13
C ILE A 87 -4.69 1.11 6.25
N LYS A 88 -4.01 0.87 7.39
CA LYS A 88 -3.29 -0.38 7.63
C LYS A 88 -4.20 -1.59 7.47
N ASN A 89 -5.38 -1.55 8.09
CA ASN A 89 -6.34 -2.63 8.03
C ASN A 89 -6.82 -2.88 6.60
N MET A 90 -7.10 -1.82 5.84
CA MET A 90 -7.50 -1.93 4.44
C MET A 90 -6.37 -2.46 3.54
N ILE A 91 -5.13 -2.01 3.73
CA ILE A 91 -3.97 -2.52 2.96
C ILE A 91 -3.76 -4.00 3.27
N ALA A 92 -3.76 -4.38 4.54
CA ALA A 92 -3.60 -5.77 4.96
C ALA A 92 -4.68 -6.67 4.34
N GLN A 93 -5.95 -6.23 4.36
CA GLN A 93 -7.03 -6.98 3.73
C GLN A 93 -6.85 -7.08 2.20
N ALA A 94 -6.50 -5.99 1.53
CA ALA A 94 -6.28 -5.98 0.08
C ALA A 94 -5.12 -6.92 -0.34
N LEU A 95 -4.07 -7.00 0.48
CA LEU A 95 -2.96 -7.94 0.29
C LEU A 95 -3.45 -9.40 0.42
N ILE A 96 -4.26 -9.71 1.43
CA ILE A 96 -4.85 -11.05 1.60
C ILE A 96 -5.72 -11.41 0.40
N ASP A 97 -6.59 -10.50 -0.05
CA ASP A 97 -7.49 -10.73 -1.18
C ASP A 97 -6.69 -10.95 -2.48
N MET A 98 -5.62 -10.18 -2.69
CA MET A 98 -4.67 -10.38 -3.78
C MET A 98 -4.01 -11.76 -3.72
N SER A 99 -3.54 -12.18 -2.55
CA SER A 99 -2.94 -13.50 -2.34
C SER A 99 -3.91 -14.62 -2.74
N GLN A 100 -5.16 -14.53 -2.29
CA GLN A 100 -6.21 -15.49 -2.64
C GLN A 100 -6.55 -15.48 -4.13
N ALA A 101 -6.56 -14.30 -4.76
CA ALA A 101 -6.81 -14.17 -6.19
C ALA A 101 -5.72 -14.84 -7.03
N VAL A 102 -4.45 -14.61 -6.68
CA VAL A 102 -3.30 -15.24 -7.33
C VAL A 102 -3.33 -16.75 -7.14
N LYS A 103 -3.58 -17.23 -5.92
CA LYS A 103 -3.68 -18.66 -5.60
C LYS A 103 -4.78 -19.37 -6.38
N SER A 104 -5.90 -18.71 -6.57
CA SER A 104 -7.05 -19.26 -7.30
C SER A 104 -6.99 -19.03 -8.80
N HIS A 105 -5.91 -18.42 -9.32
CA HIS A 105 -5.76 -18.01 -10.71
C HIS A 105 -6.99 -17.21 -11.23
N ASN A 106 -7.60 -16.42 -10.34
CA ASN A 106 -8.83 -15.70 -10.64
C ASN A 106 -8.49 -14.26 -11.04
N SER A 107 -8.42 -14.02 -12.34
CA SER A 107 -8.08 -12.71 -12.91
C SER A 107 -9.08 -11.62 -12.52
N CYS A 108 -10.38 -11.91 -12.43
CA CYS A 108 -11.38 -10.94 -12.00
C CYS A 108 -11.13 -10.50 -10.55
N LYS A 109 -10.93 -11.44 -9.63
CA LYS A 109 -10.60 -11.12 -8.23
C LYS A 109 -9.25 -10.39 -8.12
N ALA A 110 -8.29 -10.72 -8.97
CA ALA A 110 -7.02 -9.99 -9.02
C ALA A 110 -7.24 -8.52 -9.45
N MET A 111 -8.12 -8.26 -10.43
CA MET A 111 -8.49 -6.90 -10.82
C MET A 111 -9.21 -6.15 -9.70
N GLU A 112 -10.11 -6.82 -8.96
CA GLU A 112 -10.79 -6.23 -7.81
C GLU A 112 -9.79 -5.83 -6.72
N ALA A 113 -8.84 -6.72 -6.38
CA ALA A 113 -7.78 -6.42 -5.43
C ALA A 113 -6.90 -5.25 -5.89
N ALA A 114 -6.51 -5.22 -7.17
CA ALA A 114 -5.79 -4.09 -7.76
C ALA A 114 -6.56 -2.78 -7.62
N ALA A 115 -7.86 -2.79 -7.90
CA ALA A 115 -8.71 -1.60 -7.79
C ALA A 115 -8.81 -1.10 -6.34
N VAL A 116 -8.84 -2.01 -5.35
CA VAL A 116 -8.80 -1.62 -3.92
C VAL A 116 -7.47 -0.97 -3.58
N LEU A 117 -6.34 -1.55 -3.99
CA LEU A 117 -5.00 -0.98 -3.77
C LEU A 117 -4.86 0.41 -4.40
N LEU A 118 -5.39 0.61 -5.62
CA LEU A 118 -5.39 1.91 -6.31
C LEU A 118 -6.31 2.95 -5.63
N LYS A 119 -7.47 2.55 -5.10
CA LYS A 119 -8.32 3.44 -4.30
C LYS A 119 -7.60 3.87 -3.01
N LEU A 120 -6.86 2.95 -2.38
CA LEU A 120 -6.05 3.24 -1.21
C LEU A 120 -4.91 4.19 -1.50
N SER A 121 -4.19 3.99 -2.61
CA SER A 121 -3.13 4.91 -3.03
C SER A 121 -3.67 6.33 -3.30
N TYR A 122 -4.83 6.44 -3.96
CA TYR A 122 -5.51 7.72 -4.17
C TYR A 122 -5.88 8.41 -2.85
N LYS A 123 -6.44 7.65 -1.89
CA LYS A 123 -6.79 8.17 -0.56
C LYS A 123 -5.56 8.68 0.18
N LEU A 124 -4.47 7.91 0.18
CA LEU A 124 -3.19 8.29 0.82
C LEU A 124 -2.58 9.54 0.17
N ASN A 125 -2.61 9.64 -1.16
CA ASN A 125 -2.12 10.82 -1.86
C ASN A 125 -2.92 12.07 -1.49
N ASN A 126 -4.24 12.01 -1.52
CA ASN A 126 -5.09 13.14 -1.12
C ASN A 126 -4.83 13.57 0.33
N MET A 127 -4.66 12.61 1.24
CA MET A 127 -4.30 12.92 2.62
C MET A 127 -2.93 13.58 2.72
N SER A 128 -1.95 13.09 1.96
CA SER A 128 -0.61 13.68 1.93
C SER A 128 -0.66 15.13 1.47
N GLU A 129 -1.40 15.44 0.41
CA GLU A 129 -1.57 16.81 -0.08
C GLU A 129 -2.29 17.69 0.94
N ASN A 130 -3.35 17.19 1.57
CA ASN A 130 -4.05 17.93 2.62
C ASN A 130 -3.13 18.25 3.80
N LEU A 131 -2.35 17.26 4.27
CA LEU A 131 -1.43 17.44 5.39
C LEU A 131 -0.28 18.40 5.05
N LYS A 132 0.24 18.39 3.82
CA LYS A 132 1.22 19.40 3.37
C LYS A 132 0.68 20.82 3.50
N ASN A 133 -0.57 21.05 3.12
CA ASN A 133 -1.21 22.36 3.22
C ASN A 133 -1.42 22.81 4.68
N ILE A 134 -1.55 21.87 5.61
CA ILE A 134 -1.76 22.14 7.05
C ILE A 134 -0.42 22.35 7.78
N ALA A 135 0.63 21.60 7.39
CA ALA A 135 1.96 21.70 7.99
C ALA A 135 2.66 23.04 7.73
N ILE A 136 2.14 23.88 6.82
CA ILE A 136 2.71 25.20 6.45
C ILE A 136 2.26 26.32 7.41
N VAL A 137 1.46 26.06 8.45
CA VAL A 137 1.06 27.09 9.42
C VAL A 137 2.04 27.17 10.60
N THR A 138 3.28 27.54 10.31
CA THR A 138 4.13 28.28 11.25
C THR A 138 4.59 29.52 10.50
N PRO A 139 4.04 30.72 10.76
CA PRO A 139 4.72 31.94 10.40
C PRO A 139 6.06 31.94 11.13
N ALA A 140 7.14 31.93 10.37
CA ALA A 140 8.42 32.37 10.87
C ALA A 140 8.28 33.84 11.27
N GLU A 141 8.74 34.15 12.49
CA GLU A 141 9.22 35.46 12.95
C GLU A 141 8.15 36.53 13.25
N GLU A 142 7.91 36.75 14.55
CA GLU A 142 7.90 38.10 15.15
C GLU A 142 9.14 38.23 16.05
#